data_AF-A0A377ZIS9-F1
#
_entry.id   AF-A0A377ZIS9-F1
#
_cell.length_a   1.000
_cell.length_b   1.000
_cell.length_c   1.000
_cell.angle_alpha   90.00
_cell.angle_beta   90.00
_cell.angle_gamma   90.00
#
_symmetry.space_group_name_H-M   'P 1'
#
loop_
_entity.id
_entity.type
_entity.pdbx_description
1 polymer ?
#
loop_
_entity_poly.entity_id
_entity_poly.type
_entity_poly.pdbx_seq_one_letter_code
_entity_poly.pdbx_strand_id
1 'polypeptide(L)'
;MMSRSFVCVMGINLAEKNENILVELYRVKFDPVEKMDLINNEQDLAALETSATTLLDASKIIDPNLGQLGRIVKFRKTNGITHNGAILHNGFYTHGGN
;
A
#
# COMPACT_ATOMS: atom_id res chain seq x y z
N MET A 1 7.56 -21.62 14.17
CA MET A 1 7.88 -20.76 13.01
C MET A 1 6.95 -19.55 13.08
N MET A 2 7.47 -18.37 13.37
CA MET A 2 6.65 -17.19 13.71
C MET A 2 6.25 -16.48 12.42
N SER A 3 4.98 -16.61 12.01
CA SER A 3 4.43 -15.92 10.84
C SER A 3 4.59 -14.41 11.05
N ARG A 4 5.30 -13.74 10.15
CA ARG A 4 5.41 -12.27 10.13
C ARG A 4 4.28 -11.76 9.24
N SER A 5 3.14 -11.41 9.82
CA SER A 5 2.02 -10.89 9.06
C SER A 5 2.25 -9.42 8.69
N PHE A 6 1.99 -9.09 7.44
CA PHE A 6 2.22 -7.79 6.80
C PHE A 6 0.93 -7.36 6.11
N VAL A 7 0.62 -6.05 6.14
CA VAL A 7 -0.62 -5.51 5.56
C VAL A 7 -0.29 -4.33 4.65
N CYS A 8 -0.89 -4.33 3.45
CA CYS A 8 -0.84 -3.25 2.49
C CYS A 8 -2.25 -2.78 2.15
N VAL A 9 -2.49 -1.48 2.29
CA VAL A 9 -3.76 -0.86 1.89
C VAL A 9 -3.47 0.20 0.84
N MET A 10 -4.15 0.12 -0.30
CA MET A 10 -4.08 1.11 -1.37
C MET A 10 -5.31 2.00 -1.35
N GLY A 11 -5.10 3.30 -1.55
CA GLY A 11 -6.18 4.27 -1.63
C GLY A 11 -5.81 5.46 -2.52
N ILE A 12 -6.81 6.29 -2.79
CA ILE A 12 -6.65 7.56 -3.50
C ILE A 12 -6.99 8.67 -2.51
N ASN A 13 -6.06 9.60 -2.30
CA ASN A 13 -6.31 10.77 -1.48
C ASN A 13 -6.99 11.85 -2.31
N LEU A 14 -8.31 12.01 -2.11
CA LEU A 14 -9.12 12.98 -2.83
C LEU A 14 -8.84 14.44 -2.44
N ALA A 15 -8.27 14.69 -1.25
CA ALA A 15 -7.96 16.04 -0.78
C ALA A 15 -6.65 16.58 -1.38
N GLU A 16 -5.67 15.71 -1.63
CA GLU A 16 -4.37 16.09 -2.22
C GLU A 16 -4.27 15.63 -3.67
N LYS A 17 -4.93 16.35 -4.59
CA LYS A 17 -4.78 16.16 -6.05
C LYS A 17 -5.01 14.73 -6.56
N ASN A 18 -5.87 13.93 -5.90
CA ASN A 18 -6.09 12.52 -6.23
C ASN A 18 -4.78 11.70 -6.23
N GLU A 19 -3.87 11.97 -5.31
CA GLU A 19 -2.63 11.21 -5.19
C GLU A 19 -2.91 9.75 -4.78
N ASN A 20 -2.31 8.78 -5.48
CA ASN A 20 -2.37 7.39 -5.06
C ASN A 20 -1.43 7.18 -3.87
N ILE A 21 -1.97 6.59 -2.82
CA ILE A 21 -1.26 6.34 -1.57
C ILE A 21 -1.32 4.84 -1.28
N LEU A 22 -0.16 4.28 -0.96
CA LEU A 22 -0.01 2.94 -0.40
C LEU A 22 0.45 3.10 1.05
N VAL A 23 -0.30 2.49 1.97
CA VAL A 23 0.08 2.37 3.38
C VAL A 23 0.54 0.95 3.63
N GLU A 24 1.77 0.79 4.11
CA GLU A 24 2.35 -0.50 4.45
C GLU A 24 2.57 -0.59 5.95
N LEU A 25 2.07 -1.64 6.59
CA LEU A 25 2.27 -1.93 8.01
C LEU A 25 3.17 -3.16 8.16
N TYR A 26 4.33 -3.01 8.82
CA TYR A 26 5.41 -3.99 8.75
C TYR A 26 5.15 -5.27 9.55
N ARG A 27 4.60 -5.12 10.75
CA ARG A 27 4.29 -6.24 11.65
C ARG A 27 2.91 -6.03 12.22
N VAL A 28 1.97 -6.86 11.79
CA VAL A 28 0.57 -6.78 12.20
C VAL A 28 0.20 -8.08 12.91
N LYS A 29 -0.42 -7.99 14.07
CA LYS A 29 -1.07 -9.11 14.74
C LYS A 29 -2.58 -8.91 14.63
N PHE A 30 -3.24 -9.79 13.88
CA PHE A 30 -4.69 -9.84 13.84
C PHE A 30 -5.20 -10.64 15.03
N ASP A 31 -6.29 -10.19 15.63
CA ASP A 31 -7.02 -10.95 16.63
C ASP A 31 -8.45 -11.24 16.11
N PRO A 32 -8.61 -12.31 15.29
CA PRO A 32 -9.90 -12.62 14.68
C PRO A 32 -10.88 -13.33 15.65
N VAL A 33 -10.49 -13.54 16.91
CA VAL A 33 -11.09 -14.56 17.78
C VAL A 33 -12.50 -14.17 18.26
N GLU A 34 -12.85 -12.88 18.32
CA GLU A 34 -14.16 -12.48 18.84
C GLU A 34 -15.35 -12.72 17.88
N LYS A 35 -15.11 -13.08 16.60
CA LYS A 35 -16.20 -13.16 15.60
C LYS A 35 -16.15 -14.36 14.63
N MET A 36 -15.37 -15.41 14.92
CA MET A 36 -15.49 -16.70 14.20
C MET A 36 -16.73 -17.49 14.67
N ASP A 37 -17.89 -16.84 14.73
CA ASP A 37 -19.17 -17.52 14.90
C ASP A 37 -19.51 -18.17 13.55
N LEU A 38 -18.94 -19.36 13.36
CA LEU A 38 -18.92 -20.12 12.10
C LEU A 38 -20.28 -20.73 11.74
N ILE A 39 -21.34 -20.43 12.51
CA ILE A 39 -22.71 -20.83 12.22
C ILE A 39 -23.56 -19.57 12.06
N ASN A 40 -23.41 -18.88 10.92
CA ASN A 40 -24.33 -17.82 10.51
C ASN A 40 -25.07 -18.26 9.25
N ASN A 41 -26.38 -18.48 9.38
CA ASN A 41 -27.27 -18.80 8.26
C ASN A 41 -27.64 -17.56 7.41
N GLU A 42 -27.03 -16.40 7.67
CA GLU A 42 -27.37 -15.13 7.05
C GLU A 42 -26.10 -14.39 6.59
N GLN A 43 -26.26 -13.53 5.57
CA GLN A 43 -25.22 -12.86 4.77
C GLN A 43 -24.30 -11.86 5.52
N ASP A 44 -24.15 -11.97 6.83
CA ASP A 44 -23.44 -11.01 7.68
C ASP A 44 -21.91 -11.11 7.63
N LEU A 45 -21.35 -12.05 6.84
CA LEU A 45 -19.91 -12.18 6.64
C LEU A 45 -19.27 -10.91 6.05
N ALA A 46 -20.05 -10.09 5.33
CA ALA A 46 -19.59 -8.85 4.73
C ALA A 46 -19.28 -7.73 5.74
N ALA A 47 -19.74 -7.84 7.00
CA ALA A 47 -19.58 -6.83 8.05
C ALA A 47 -18.64 -7.28 9.20
N LEU A 48 -17.68 -8.16 8.90
CA LEU A 48 -16.74 -8.67 9.88
C LEU A 48 -15.75 -7.57 10.33
N GLU A 49 -16.13 -6.85 11.39
CA GLU A 49 -15.21 -5.93 12.09
C GLU A 49 -14.00 -6.74 12.59
N THR A 50 -12.81 -6.34 12.16
CA THR A 50 -11.55 -6.96 12.56
C THR A 50 -10.66 -5.92 13.20
N SER A 51 -10.07 -6.24 14.34
CA SER A 51 -9.05 -5.41 14.97
C SER A 51 -7.66 -6.00 14.72
N ALA A 52 -6.67 -5.12 14.65
CA ALA A 52 -5.28 -5.52 14.49
C ALA A 52 -4.35 -4.61 15.28
N THR A 53 -3.31 -5.18 15.89
CA THR A 53 -2.26 -4.44 16.60
C THR A 53 -1.01 -4.39 15.74
N THR A 54 -0.47 -3.20 15.51
CA THR A 54 0.82 -3.00 14.85
C THR A 54 1.97 -3.06 15.85
N LEU A 55 3.09 -3.64 15.45
CA LEU A 55 4.27 -3.80 16.28
C LEU A 55 5.47 -3.10 15.64
N LEU A 56 6.35 -2.55 16.48
CA LEU A 56 7.59 -1.94 16.03
C LEU A 56 8.49 -2.96 15.31
N ASP A 57 9.03 -2.58 14.16
CA ASP A 57 10.07 -3.33 13.46
C ASP A 57 11.37 -2.53 13.41
N ALA A 58 12.23 -2.74 14.41
CA ALA A 58 13.51 -2.05 14.53
C ALA A 58 14.47 -2.28 13.35
N SER A 59 14.20 -3.26 12.48
CA SER A 59 14.99 -3.50 11.26
C SER A 59 14.62 -2.56 10.10
N LYS A 60 13.55 -1.77 10.22
CA LYS A 60 13.03 -0.89 9.17
C LYS A 60 13.49 0.55 9.34
N ILE A 61 13.60 1.25 8.22
CA ILE A 61 13.89 2.68 8.19
C ILE A 61 12.71 3.44 8.84
N ILE A 62 13.02 4.51 9.57
CA ILE A 62 12.04 5.36 10.23
C ILE A 62 11.30 6.19 9.17
N ASP A 63 10.01 5.92 8.98
CA ASP A 63 9.11 6.75 8.19
C ASP A 63 8.70 8.01 9.00
N PRO A 64 8.62 9.19 8.39
CA PRO A 64 8.28 10.43 9.10
C PRO A 64 6.87 10.44 9.70
N ASN A 65 5.93 9.66 9.18
CA ASN A 65 4.54 9.63 9.65
C ASN A 65 4.26 8.41 10.54
N LEU A 66 4.86 7.26 10.21
CA LEU A 66 4.57 5.97 10.86
C LEU A 66 5.74 5.38 11.66
N GLY A 67 6.89 6.08 11.72
CA GLY A 67 8.08 5.59 12.40
C GLY A 67 8.53 4.24 11.86
N GLN A 68 8.78 3.27 12.74
CA GLN A 68 9.13 1.90 12.34
C GLN A 68 7.93 0.93 12.43
N LEU A 69 6.70 1.44 12.49
CA LEU A 69 5.48 0.63 12.46
C LEU A 69 5.04 0.34 11.01
N GLY A 70 5.39 1.23 10.09
CA GLY A 70 5.00 1.17 8.69
C GLY A 70 5.63 2.27 7.86
N ARG A 71 5.14 2.45 6.63
CA ARG A 71 5.48 3.59 5.77
C ARG A 71 4.33 4.01 4.88
N ILE A 72 4.37 5.27 4.44
CA ILE A 72 3.43 5.82 3.47
C ILE A 72 4.16 6.06 2.15
N VAL A 73 3.73 5.38 1.10
CA VAL A 73 4.29 5.51 -0.24
C VAL A 73 3.30 6.24 -1.13
N LYS A 74 3.68 7.42 -1.59
CA LYS A 74 2.95 8.16 -2.63
C LYS A 74 3.52 7.77 -3.99
N PHE A 75 2.66 7.39 -4.93
CA PHE A 75 3.09 7.07 -6.28
C PHE A 75 2.16 7.72 -7.30
N ARG A 76 2.75 8.22 -8.38
CA ARG A 76 1.99 8.72 -9.53
C ARG A 76 2.15 7.70 -10.64
N LYS A 77 1.05 7.36 -11.30
CA LYS A 77 1.11 6.55 -12.52
C LYS A 77 1.90 7.35 -13.55
N THR A 78 3.09 6.87 -13.91
CA THR A 78 3.88 7.48 -14.97
C THR A 78 3.22 7.12 -16.31
N ASN A 79 2.47 8.06 -16.88
CA ASN A 79 2.00 7.95 -18.26
C ASN A 79 3.21 8.16 -19.18
N GLY A 80 4.00 7.12 -19.48
CA GLY A 80 5.12 7.33 -20.41
C GLY A 80 6.18 6.25 -20.55
N ILE A 81 6.06 5.07 -19.94
CA ILE A 81 6.89 3.92 -20.35
C ILE A 81 5.96 2.77 -20.69
N THR A 82 5.41 2.84 -21.89
CA THR A 82 4.86 1.66 -22.54
C THR A 82 6.03 0.69 -22.80
N HIS A 83 5.84 -0.61 -22.56
CA HIS A 83 6.84 -1.66 -22.82
C HIS A 83 7.32 -1.72 -24.29
N ASN A 84 6.80 -0.87 -25.17
CA ASN A 84 7.20 -0.70 -26.57
C ASN A 84 8.20 0.45 -26.81
N GLY A 85 8.81 1.02 -25.77
CA GLY A 85 9.88 2.00 -25.91
C GLY A 85 9.45 3.40 -26.41
N ALA A 86 8.15 3.67 -26.52
CA ALA A 86 7.67 5.00 -26.87
C ALA A 86 7.77 5.94 -25.65
N ILE A 87 8.92 6.59 -25.51
CA ILE A 87 9.01 7.85 -24.76
C ILE A 87 8.20 8.86 -25.57
N LEU A 88 7.28 9.58 -24.92
CA LEU A 88 6.71 10.82 -25.47
C LEU A 88 7.84 11.83 -25.65
N HIS A 89 8.62 11.66 -26.72
CA HIS A 89 9.70 12.54 -27.11
C HIS A 89 9.05 13.79 -27.70
N ASN A 90 9.07 14.89 -26.96
CA ASN A 90 8.53 16.17 -27.40
C ASN A 90 9.46 16.91 -28.40
N GLY A 91 10.35 16.19 -29.10
CA GLY A 91 11.06 16.69 -30.28
C GLY A 91 12.03 17.85 -30.07
N PHE A 92 12.26 18.33 -28.85
CA PHE A 92 13.04 19.56 -28.63
C PHE A 92 14.56 19.41 -28.65
N TYR A 93 15.11 18.20 -28.83
CA TYR A 93 16.56 18.01 -28.90
C TYR A 93 16.96 17.16 -30.12
N THR A 94 17.35 17.82 -31.21
CA THR A 94 18.02 17.20 -32.36
C THR A 94 19.48 16.94 -32.03
N HIS A 95 19.83 15.72 -31.66
CA HIS A 95 21.22 15.29 -31.65
C HIS A 95 21.52 14.68 -33.02
N GLY A 96 21.98 15.55 -33.93
CA GLY A 96 22.67 15.13 -35.14
C GLY A 96 24.02 14.54 -34.74
N GLY A 97 24.14 13.21 -34.81
CA GLY A 97 25.41 12.52 -34.82
C GLY A 97 25.82 12.28 -36.26
N ASN A 98 26.97 12.83 -36.63
CA ASN A 98 27.67 12.64 -37.91
C ASN A 98 28.24 11.22 -38.02
#